data_AF-A0A0B6ZIA8-F1
#
_entry.id   AF-A0A0B6ZIA8-F1
#
_cell.length_a   1.000
_cell.length_b   1.000
_cell.length_c   1.000
_cell.angle_alpha   90.00
_cell.angle_beta   90.00
_cell.angle_gamma   90.00
#
_symmetry.space_group_name_H-M   'P 1'
#
loop_
_entity.id
_entity.type
_entity.pdbx_description
1 polymer ?
#
loop_
_entity_poly.entity_id
_entity_poly.type
_entity_poly.pdbx_seq_one_letter_code
_entity_poly.pdbx_strand_id
1 'polypeptide(L)'
;VGGQRCIKKLTDNQTSTMIKATARSAPDREKEINNLIRKANFNADPYLQTFGISIHTQMMDVTGRVLTAPKLQYGGRTKSQAVPNQGVWDMRGKQFYQGIEIRVWAIACFAPQRTVREDALKTFTQQLQKISTDAGMPIAGQPCFCKYATGPDQVEPMFRYLKNTYQGLQLIVVVLPGKTPVYA
;
A
#
# COMPACT_ATOMS: atom_id res chain seq x y z
N VAL A 1 1.05 -22.70 32.79
CA VAL A 1 -0.38 -22.30 32.81
C VAL A 1 -0.85 -22.12 31.37
N GLY A 2 -1.86 -22.88 30.93
CA GLY A 2 -2.46 -22.74 29.59
C GLY A 2 -3.45 -21.57 29.50
N GLY A 3 -3.83 -21.15 28.28
CA GLY A 3 -4.88 -20.15 28.07
C GLY A 3 -4.48 -18.67 28.23
N GLN A 4 -3.18 -18.35 28.28
CA GLN A 4 -2.72 -16.96 28.36
C GLN A 4 -2.62 -16.32 26.97
N ARG A 5 -3.45 -15.30 26.70
CA ARG A 5 -3.42 -14.55 25.45
C ARG A 5 -2.14 -13.73 25.33
N CYS A 6 -1.45 -13.81 24.19
CA CYS A 6 -0.35 -12.90 23.87
C CYS A 6 -0.90 -11.49 23.54
N ILE A 7 -0.54 -10.49 24.34
CA ILE A 7 -0.95 -9.09 24.14
C ILE A 7 0.13 -8.30 23.38
N LYS A 8 1.37 -8.79 23.38
CA LYS A 8 2.49 -8.14 22.69
C LYS A 8 2.32 -8.29 21.18
N LYS A 9 2.76 -7.27 20.45
CA LYS A 9 2.77 -7.29 18.99
C LYS A 9 3.61 -8.49 18.50
N LEU A 10 3.05 -9.24 17.57
CA LEU A 10 3.75 -10.32 16.89
C LEU A 10 4.85 -9.76 15.98
N THR A 11 5.93 -10.51 15.81
CA THR A 11 6.96 -10.18 14.81
C THR A 11 6.42 -10.34 13.38
N ASP A 12 7.13 -9.79 12.40
CA ASP A 12 6.73 -9.86 10.98
C ASP A 12 6.56 -11.33 10.52
N ASN A 13 7.45 -12.22 10.97
CA ASN A 13 7.38 -13.66 10.69
C ASN A 13 6.19 -14.34 11.38
N GLN A 14 5.95 -14.03 12.66
CA GLN A 14 4.80 -14.59 13.40
C GLN A 14 3.47 -14.14 12.79
N THR A 15 3.38 -12.88 12.35
CA THR A 15 2.20 -12.33 11.67
C THR A 15 1.96 -13.05 10.34
N SER A 16 3.00 -13.25 9.53
CA SER A 16 2.91 -14.00 8.27
C SER A 16 2.39 -15.43 8.48
N THR A 17 2.92 -16.14 9.48
CA THR A 17 2.45 -17.48 9.86
C THR A 17 0.98 -17.46 10.29
N MET A 18 0.58 -16.50 11.13
CA MET A 18 -0.79 -16.37 11.61
C MET A 18 -1.77 -16.11 10.45
N ILE A 19 -1.43 -15.22 9.52
CA ILE A 19 -2.25 -14.92 8.33
C ILE A 19 -2.41 -16.18 7.49
N LYS A 20 -1.31 -16.89 7.18
CA LYS A 20 -1.38 -18.14 6.39
C LYS A 20 -2.24 -19.21 7.05
N ALA A 21 -2.17 -19.33 8.38
CA ALA A 21 -2.96 -20.31 9.12
C ALA A 21 -4.47 -19.97 9.13
N THR A 22 -4.81 -18.68 9.17
CA THR A 22 -6.19 -18.21 9.44
C THR A 22 -6.93 -17.63 8.24
N ALA A 23 -6.24 -17.32 7.14
CA ALA A 23 -6.86 -16.85 5.92
C ALA A 23 -7.80 -17.91 5.34
N ARG A 24 -9.03 -17.51 5.04
CA ARG A 24 -10.09 -18.34 4.44
C ARG A 24 -10.81 -17.53 3.39
N SER A 25 -11.29 -18.18 2.34
CA SER A 25 -12.18 -17.56 1.37
C SER A 25 -13.55 -17.25 2.02
N ALA A 26 -14.35 -16.38 1.42
CA ALA A 26 -15.68 -16.08 1.94
C ALA A 26 -16.58 -17.33 2.04
N PRO A 27 -16.66 -18.22 1.03
CA PRO A 27 -17.43 -19.46 1.14
C PRO A 27 -16.92 -20.41 2.23
N ASP A 28 -15.59 -20.55 2.38
CA ASP A 28 -15.02 -21.43 3.41
C ASP A 28 -15.32 -20.90 4.82
N ARG A 29 -15.22 -19.57 4.99
CA ARG A 29 -15.53 -18.90 6.25
C ARG A 29 -17.00 -19.07 6.62
N GLU A 30 -17.91 -18.91 5.66
CA GLU A 30 -19.34 -19.15 5.87
C GLU A 30 -19.60 -20.60 6.31
N LYS A 31 -19.00 -21.57 5.63
CA LYS A 31 -19.09 -22.99 5.99
C LYS A 31 -18.55 -23.27 7.39
N GLU A 32 -17.42 -22.69 7.76
CA GLU A 32 -16.84 -22.80 9.12
C GLU A 32 -17.79 -22.25 10.18
N ILE A 33 -18.40 -21.09 9.95
CA ILE A 33 -19.37 -20.47 10.88
C ILE A 33 -20.61 -21.36 11.01
N ASN A 34 -21.20 -21.82 9.90
CA ASN A 34 -22.37 -22.70 9.92
C ASN A 34 -22.09 -24.01 10.66
N ASN A 35 -20.90 -24.59 10.48
CA ASN A 35 -20.47 -25.76 11.24
C ASN A 35 -20.30 -25.46 12.73
N LEU A 36 -19.75 -24.30 13.09
CA LEU A 36 -19.57 -23.89 14.47
C LEU A 36 -20.91 -23.74 15.19
N ILE A 37 -21.91 -23.10 14.56
CA ILE A 37 -23.25 -22.93 15.12
C ILE A 37 -23.93 -24.29 15.34
N ARG A 38 -23.83 -25.22 14.38
CA ARG A 38 -24.37 -26.58 14.53
C ARG A 38 -23.70 -27.33 15.69
N LYS A 39 -22.37 -27.23 15.82
CA LYS A 39 -21.62 -27.89 16.90
C LYS A 39 -21.89 -27.27 18.27
N ALA A 40 -22.04 -25.96 18.34
CA ALA A 40 -22.34 -25.25 19.58
C ALA A 40 -23.70 -25.67 20.17
N ASN A 41 -24.66 -26.02 19.31
CA ASN A 41 -25.96 -26.55 19.70
C ASN A 41 -26.64 -25.72 20.80
N PHE A 42 -26.66 -24.39 20.64
CA PHE A 42 -27.12 -23.44 21.66
C PHE A 42 -28.54 -23.74 22.18
N ASN A 43 -29.42 -24.32 21.37
CA ASN A 43 -30.78 -24.66 21.80
C ASN A 43 -30.84 -25.82 22.82
N ALA A 44 -29.74 -26.55 23.01
CA ALA A 44 -29.59 -27.55 24.07
C ALA A 44 -28.94 -26.99 25.35
N ASP A 45 -28.58 -25.70 25.37
CA ASP A 45 -28.01 -25.07 26.55
C ASP A 45 -29.10 -24.86 27.63
N PRO A 46 -28.92 -25.41 28.84
CA PRO A 46 -29.94 -25.36 29.89
C PRO A 46 -30.21 -23.94 30.39
N TYR A 47 -29.22 -23.05 30.34
CA TYR A 47 -29.40 -21.66 30.73
C TYR A 47 -30.24 -20.94 29.69
N LEU A 48 -29.95 -21.10 28.39
CA LEU A 48 -30.76 -20.48 27.33
C LEU A 48 -32.22 -20.96 27.35
N GLN A 49 -32.44 -22.25 27.59
CA GLN A 49 -33.79 -22.79 27.78
C GLN A 49 -34.50 -22.18 28.99
N THR A 50 -33.80 -21.99 30.11
CA THR A 50 -34.36 -21.36 31.32
C THR A 50 -34.85 -19.93 31.05
N PHE A 51 -34.13 -19.18 30.21
CA PHE A 51 -34.52 -17.83 29.80
C PHE A 51 -35.49 -17.80 28.60
N GLY A 52 -35.93 -18.96 28.09
CA GLY A 52 -36.81 -19.04 26.92
C GLY A 52 -36.18 -18.53 25.62
N ILE A 53 -34.85 -18.53 25.52
CA ILE A 53 -34.10 -18.04 24.36
C ILE A 53 -33.87 -19.20 23.38
N SER A 54 -34.23 -18.99 22.11
CA SER A 54 -33.92 -19.90 21.02
C SER A 54 -33.08 -19.21 19.94
N ILE A 55 -32.08 -19.91 19.40
CA ILE A 55 -31.18 -19.40 18.36
C ILE A 55 -31.47 -20.12 17.04
N HIS A 56 -31.67 -19.33 15.97
CA HIS A 56 -31.78 -19.86 14.62
C HIS A 56 -30.39 -20.30 14.10
N THR A 57 -30.32 -21.45 13.44
CA THR A 57 -29.04 -22.07 13.07
C THR A 57 -28.56 -21.71 11.65
N GLN A 58 -29.40 -21.03 10.87
CA GLN A 58 -29.03 -20.49 9.56
C GLN A 58 -28.68 -19.01 9.69
N MET A 59 -27.82 -18.52 8.81
CA MET A 59 -27.55 -17.08 8.69
C MET A 59 -28.81 -16.33 8.27
N MET A 60 -28.93 -15.09 8.72
CA MET A 60 -30.03 -14.22 8.33
C MET A 60 -29.86 -13.77 6.87
N ASP A 61 -30.92 -13.93 6.08
CA ASP A 61 -30.97 -13.41 4.71
C ASP A 61 -31.20 -11.89 4.73
N VAL A 62 -30.37 -11.16 3.98
CA VAL A 62 -30.45 -9.70 3.87
C VAL A 62 -30.35 -9.30 2.41
N THR A 63 -31.27 -8.46 1.95
CA THR A 63 -31.23 -7.90 0.60
C THR A 63 -30.28 -6.71 0.54
N GLY A 64 -29.14 -6.90 -0.14
CA GLY A 64 -28.17 -5.83 -0.41
C GLY A 64 -28.42 -5.10 -1.74
N ARG A 65 -27.69 -3.99 -1.95
CA ARG A 65 -27.60 -3.30 -3.25
C ARG A 65 -26.14 -3.05 -3.59
N VAL A 66 -25.76 -3.32 -4.85
CA VAL A 66 -24.46 -2.92 -5.40
C VAL A 66 -24.64 -1.59 -6.11
N LEU A 67 -24.02 -0.53 -5.59
CA LEU A 67 -24.13 0.80 -6.18
C LEU A 67 -23.30 0.91 -7.45
N THR A 68 -23.78 1.69 -8.42
CA THR A 68 -23.03 1.99 -9.64
C THR A 68 -21.77 2.78 -9.31
N ALA A 69 -20.63 2.36 -9.87
CA ALA A 69 -19.38 3.06 -9.68
C ALA A 69 -19.40 4.46 -10.33
N PRO A 70 -18.86 5.50 -9.67
CA PRO A 70 -18.74 6.82 -10.27
C PRO A 70 -17.68 6.81 -11.38
N LYS A 71 -17.83 7.72 -12.35
CA LYS A 71 -16.80 7.96 -13.37
C LYS A 71 -15.71 8.86 -12.79
N LEU A 72 -14.46 8.51 -13.06
CA LEU A 72 -13.27 9.28 -12.67
C LEU A 72 -12.82 10.13 -13.85
N GLN A 73 -12.77 11.44 -13.66
CA GLN A 73 -12.34 12.40 -14.68
C GLN A 73 -10.82 12.60 -14.61
N TYR A 74 -10.13 12.35 -15.72
CA TYR A 74 -8.70 12.64 -15.90
C TYR A 74 -8.49 13.92 -16.72
N GLY A 75 -7.24 14.37 -16.78
CA GLY A 75 -6.83 15.60 -17.45
C GLY A 75 -6.11 15.33 -18.75
N GLY A 76 -5.07 16.12 -19.00
CA GLY A 76 -4.33 16.08 -20.25
C GLY A 76 -5.15 16.52 -21.45
N ARG A 77 -4.64 16.22 -22.65
CA ARG A 77 -5.31 16.61 -23.92
C ARG A 77 -6.62 15.86 -24.15
N THR A 78 -6.67 14.59 -23.76
CA THR A 78 -7.81 13.71 -24.03
C THR A 78 -8.94 13.86 -23.02
N LYS A 79 -8.67 14.41 -21.82
CA LYS A 79 -9.62 14.51 -20.70
C LYS A 79 -10.42 13.23 -20.52
N SER A 80 -9.74 12.09 -20.58
CA SER A 80 -10.36 10.77 -20.58
C SER A 80 -11.11 10.50 -19.27
N GLN A 81 -12.08 9.59 -19.32
CA GLN A 81 -12.77 9.10 -18.13
C GLN A 81 -12.41 7.64 -17.89
N ALA A 82 -12.29 7.26 -16.61
CA ALA A 82 -12.19 5.87 -16.19
C ALA A 82 -13.46 5.47 -15.44
N VAL A 83 -14.00 4.30 -15.75
CA VAL A 83 -15.10 3.70 -14.98
C VAL A 83 -14.53 2.51 -14.22
N PRO A 84 -14.57 2.50 -12.88
CA PRO A 84 -14.13 1.35 -12.12
C PRO A 84 -14.94 0.10 -12.48
N ASN A 85 -14.24 -1.01 -12.69
CA ASN A 85 -14.83 -2.33 -12.87
C ASN A 85 -14.46 -3.19 -11.64
N GLN A 86 -15.46 -3.70 -10.92
CA GLN A 86 -15.28 -4.45 -9.67
C GLN A 86 -14.36 -3.73 -8.66
N GLY A 87 -14.48 -2.40 -8.58
CA GLY A 87 -13.68 -1.56 -7.68
C GLY A 87 -12.26 -1.23 -8.17
N VAL A 88 -11.89 -1.61 -9.39
CA VAL A 88 -10.54 -1.41 -9.95
C VAL A 88 -10.58 -0.56 -11.22
N TRP A 89 -9.58 0.29 -11.40
CA TRP A 89 -9.31 1.05 -12.64
C TRP A 89 -7.80 1.23 -12.83
N ASP A 90 -7.38 1.68 -14.01
CA ASP A 90 -5.97 2.00 -14.30
C ASP A 90 -5.79 3.37 -14.98
N MET A 91 -4.54 3.81 -15.09
CA MET A 91 -4.13 5.06 -15.74
C MET A 91 -3.59 4.87 -17.17
N ARG A 92 -3.72 3.68 -17.78
CA ARG A 92 -3.21 3.46 -19.15
C ARG A 92 -3.92 4.39 -20.13
N GLY A 93 -3.14 5.18 -20.88
CA GLY A 93 -3.65 6.19 -21.79
C GLY A 93 -4.34 7.39 -21.11
N LYS A 94 -4.10 7.61 -19.81
CA LYS A 94 -4.72 8.69 -19.02
C LYS A 94 -3.64 9.52 -18.34
N GLN A 95 -3.85 10.84 -18.31
CA GLN A 95 -2.95 11.79 -17.65
C GLN A 95 -3.62 12.39 -16.43
N PHE A 96 -2.85 12.75 -15.40
CA PHE A 96 -3.37 13.42 -14.21
C PHE A 96 -4.29 14.59 -14.57
N TYR A 97 -5.32 14.82 -13.75
CA TYR A 97 -6.25 15.93 -13.92
C TYR A 97 -5.49 17.26 -14.01
N GLN A 98 -4.58 17.47 -13.06
CA GLN A 98 -3.62 18.56 -13.05
C GLN A 98 -2.25 17.97 -12.75
N GLY A 99 -1.44 17.81 -13.80
CA GLY A 99 -0.06 17.35 -13.67
C GLY A 99 0.88 18.49 -13.27
N ILE A 100 1.94 18.15 -12.52
CA ILE A 100 3.02 19.06 -12.17
C ILE A 100 4.25 18.71 -13.01
N GLU A 101 4.92 19.73 -13.54
CA GLU A 101 6.24 19.56 -14.12
C GLU A 101 7.31 19.64 -13.03
N ILE A 102 8.14 18.61 -12.94
CA ILE A 102 9.27 18.54 -12.02
C ILE A 102 10.53 18.89 -12.79
N ARG A 103 11.14 20.03 -12.47
CA ARG A 103 12.33 20.59 -13.12
C ARG A 103 13.59 20.45 -12.26
N VAL A 104 13.47 20.68 -10.95
CA VAL A 104 14.61 20.62 -10.02
C VAL A 104 14.37 19.51 -9.02
N TRP A 105 15.13 18.42 -9.14
CA TRP A 105 14.97 17.24 -8.31
C TRP A 105 16.31 16.52 -8.09
N ALA A 106 16.41 15.74 -7.03
CA ALA A 106 17.63 15.07 -6.62
C ALA A 106 17.40 13.58 -6.31
N ILE A 107 18.47 12.79 -6.33
CA ILE A 107 18.52 11.40 -5.88
C ILE A 107 19.53 11.28 -4.73
N ALA A 108 19.10 10.72 -3.61
CA ALA A 108 19.96 10.34 -2.49
C ALA A 108 19.90 8.82 -2.30
N CYS A 109 21.00 8.12 -2.57
CA CYS A 109 21.05 6.65 -2.49
C CYS A 109 21.69 6.20 -1.18
N PHE A 110 20.88 5.68 -0.26
CA PHE A 110 21.35 5.07 0.99
C PHE A 110 21.57 3.56 0.90
N ALA A 111 21.34 2.98 -0.28
CA ALA A 111 21.71 1.61 -0.56
C ALA A 111 23.21 1.52 -0.93
N PRO A 112 23.93 0.47 -0.49
CA PRO A 112 25.33 0.30 -0.86
C PRO A 112 25.54 0.25 -2.37
N GLN A 113 26.55 0.96 -2.89
CA GLN A 113 26.85 1.05 -4.32
C GLN A 113 27.09 -0.33 -4.99
N ARG A 114 27.58 -1.31 -4.22
CA ARG A 114 27.73 -2.70 -4.69
C ARG A 114 26.40 -3.37 -5.06
N THR A 115 25.32 -2.98 -4.39
CA THR A 115 23.97 -3.55 -4.56
C THR A 115 23.15 -2.71 -5.53
N VAL A 116 23.23 -1.39 -5.40
CA VAL A 116 22.58 -0.42 -6.30
C VAL A 116 23.68 0.34 -7.01
N ARG A 117 23.99 -0.08 -8.23
CA ARG A 117 25.04 0.54 -9.05
C ARG A 117 24.50 1.78 -9.78
N GLU A 118 25.42 2.59 -10.31
CA GLU A 118 25.05 3.85 -11.00
C GLU A 118 24.26 3.63 -12.29
N ASP A 119 24.55 2.56 -13.03
CA ASP A 119 23.79 2.13 -14.22
C ASP A 119 22.33 1.78 -13.86
N ALA A 120 22.12 1.15 -12.70
CA ALA A 120 20.78 0.87 -12.18
C ALA A 120 20.02 2.17 -11.86
N LEU A 121 20.69 3.16 -11.24
CA LEU A 121 20.09 4.48 -10.96
C LEU A 121 19.76 5.25 -12.25
N LYS A 122 20.62 5.18 -13.27
CA LYS A 122 20.37 5.78 -14.59
C LYS A 122 19.17 5.13 -15.27
N THR A 123 19.11 3.80 -15.27
CA THR A 123 17.99 3.04 -15.84
C THR A 123 16.69 3.36 -15.13
N PHE A 124 16.69 3.37 -13.80
CA PHE A 124 15.55 3.79 -12.99
C PHE A 124 15.08 5.20 -13.35
N THR A 125 16.00 6.15 -13.46
CA THR A 125 15.69 7.55 -13.81
C THR A 125 15.00 7.65 -15.17
N GLN A 126 15.53 6.96 -16.19
CA GLN A 126 14.96 6.96 -17.54
C GLN A 126 13.55 6.36 -17.56
N GLN A 127 13.33 5.24 -16.87
CA GLN A 127 12.01 4.62 -16.78
C GLN A 127 11.02 5.48 -16.01
N LEU A 128 11.46 6.10 -14.90
CA LEU A 128 10.65 7.00 -14.11
C LEU A 128 10.20 8.22 -14.95
N GLN A 129 11.12 8.85 -15.68
CA GLN A 129 10.83 9.98 -16.56
C GLN A 129 9.85 9.61 -17.68
N LYS A 130 10.01 8.42 -18.28
CA LYS A 130 9.08 7.92 -19.30
C LYS A 130 7.66 7.79 -18.73
N ILE A 131 7.51 7.05 -17.64
CA ILE A 131 6.21 6.81 -17.01
C ILE A 131 5.59 8.12 -16.49
N SER A 132 6.38 9.01 -15.92
CA SER A 132 5.89 10.30 -15.42
C SER A 132 5.38 11.19 -16.55
N THR A 133 6.05 11.18 -17.70
CA THR A 133 5.62 11.88 -18.91
C THR A 133 4.31 11.31 -19.46
N ASP A 134 4.20 9.98 -19.55
CA ASP A 134 2.97 9.30 -20.00
C ASP A 134 1.78 9.61 -19.07
N ALA A 135 2.04 9.73 -17.75
CA ALA A 135 1.05 10.11 -16.75
C ALA A 135 0.73 11.63 -16.72
N GLY A 136 1.41 12.45 -17.52
CA GLY A 136 1.21 13.90 -17.56
C GLY A 136 1.86 14.68 -16.42
N MET A 137 2.83 14.08 -15.72
CA MET A 137 3.67 14.71 -14.69
C MET A 137 5.14 14.68 -15.15
N PRO A 138 5.51 15.46 -16.18
CA PRO A 138 6.83 15.37 -16.79
C PRO A 138 7.94 15.69 -15.77
N ILE A 139 8.93 14.80 -15.68
CA ILE A 139 10.18 15.05 -14.95
C ILE A 139 11.22 15.49 -15.98
N ALA A 140 11.49 16.79 -16.00
CA ALA A 140 12.39 17.40 -16.95
C ALA A 140 13.86 17.28 -16.50
N GLY A 141 14.73 16.89 -17.43
CA GLY A 141 16.17 16.86 -17.22
C GLY A 141 16.66 15.80 -16.22
N GLN A 142 17.98 15.65 -16.15
CA GLN A 142 18.63 14.78 -15.16
C GLN A 142 18.53 15.37 -13.75
N PRO A 143 18.60 14.56 -12.69
CA PRO A 143 18.57 15.08 -11.33
C PRO A 143 19.75 16.03 -11.11
N CYS A 144 19.51 17.15 -10.43
CA CYS A 144 20.52 18.17 -10.14
C CYS A 144 21.59 17.67 -9.16
N PHE A 145 21.30 16.58 -8.45
CA PHE A 145 22.19 15.90 -7.52
C PHE A 145 21.90 14.40 -7.51
N CYS A 146 22.94 13.56 -7.54
CA CYS A 146 22.82 12.12 -7.39
C CYS A 146 24.06 11.58 -6.64
N LYS A 147 23.91 11.22 -5.36
CA LYS A 147 25.02 10.71 -4.53
C LYS A 147 24.60 9.57 -3.62
N TYR A 148 25.60 8.77 -3.25
CA TYR A 148 25.49 7.75 -2.23
C TYR A 148 25.75 8.34 -0.84
N ALA A 149 25.04 7.85 0.16
CA ALA A 149 25.32 8.08 1.58
C ALA A 149 25.07 6.80 2.38
N THR A 150 25.57 6.76 3.60
CA THR A 150 25.37 5.62 4.50
C THR A 150 25.03 6.13 5.88
N GLY A 151 24.01 5.54 6.51
CA GLY A 151 23.62 5.87 7.87
C GLY A 151 22.64 7.06 7.97
N PRO A 152 21.86 7.11 9.06
CA PRO A 152 20.87 8.17 9.28
C PRO A 152 21.50 9.53 9.58
N ASP A 153 22.72 9.55 10.11
CA ASP A 153 23.51 10.75 10.43
C ASP A 153 23.83 11.61 9.19
N GLN A 154 23.83 11.01 7.99
CA GLN A 154 24.09 11.71 6.73
C GLN A 154 22.85 12.39 6.13
N VAL A 155 21.64 12.10 6.62
CA VAL A 155 20.39 12.63 6.06
C VAL A 155 20.32 14.14 6.23
N GLU A 156 20.43 14.63 7.46
CA GLU A 156 20.26 16.05 7.75
C GLU A 156 21.33 16.93 7.07
N PRO A 157 22.65 16.63 7.16
CA PRO A 157 23.66 17.42 6.46
C PRO A 157 23.43 17.46 4.95
N MET A 158 23.10 16.32 4.34
CA MET A 158 22.82 16.25 2.90
C MET A 158 21.58 17.08 2.53
N PHE A 159 20.49 16.98 3.29
CA PHE A 159 19.26 17.69 2.97
C PHE A 159 19.39 19.20 3.20
N ARG A 160 20.12 19.62 4.24
CA ARG A 160 20.49 21.04 4.44
C ARG A 160 21.30 21.56 3.26
N TYR A 161 22.30 20.81 2.80
CA TYR A 161 23.09 21.15 1.62
C TYR A 161 22.20 21.29 0.38
N LEU A 162 21.34 20.30 0.11
CA LEU A 162 20.45 20.30 -1.05
C LEU A 162 19.50 21.52 -1.05
N LYS A 163 18.87 21.80 0.09
CA LYS A 163 17.94 22.92 0.27
C LYS A 163 18.62 24.28 0.02
N ASN A 164 19.85 24.43 0.50
CA ASN A 164 20.58 25.70 0.38
C ASN A 164 21.26 25.89 -0.98
N THR A 165 21.61 24.80 -1.67
CA THR A 165 22.37 24.83 -2.92
C THR A 165 21.47 24.91 -4.16
N TYR A 166 20.37 24.15 -4.18
CA TYR A 166 19.51 24.04 -5.36
C TYR A 166 18.23 24.85 -5.16
N GLN A 167 18.24 26.09 -5.63
CA GLN A 167 17.05 26.95 -5.60
C GLN A 167 15.89 26.31 -6.37
N GLY A 168 14.71 26.31 -5.76
CA GLY A 168 13.51 25.72 -6.36
C GLY A 168 13.49 24.19 -6.38
N LEU A 169 14.31 23.50 -5.56
CA LEU A 169 14.24 22.04 -5.40
C LEU A 169 12.81 21.57 -5.05
N GLN A 170 12.25 20.71 -5.90
CA GLN A 170 10.85 20.24 -5.80
C GLN A 170 10.74 18.85 -5.17
N LEU A 171 11.75 17.98 -5.36
CA LEU A 171 11.70 16.58 -4.94
C LEU A 171 13.09 16.01 -4.64
N ILE A 172 13.20 15.19 -3.60
CA ILE A 172 14.34 14.31 -3.34
C ILE A 172 13.84 12.87 -3.38
N VAL A 173 14.35 12.08 -4.31
CA VAL A 173 14.09 10.64 -4.39
C VAL A 173 15.13 9.91 -3.54
N VAL A 174 14.69 9.23 -2.49
CA VAL A 174 15.57 8.51 -1.56
C VAL A 174 15.51 7.00 -1.84
N VAL A 175 16.66 6.40 -2.16
CA VAL A 175 16.77 4.95 -2.39
C VAL A 175 17.24 4.27 -1.11
N LEU A 176 16.48 3.29 -0.61
CA LEU A 176 16.73 2.63 0.67
C LEU A 176 17.03 1.12 0.49
N PRO A 177 17.88 0.50 1.33
CA PRO A 177 18.21 -0.92 1.26
C PRO A 177 17.16 -1.87 1.89
N GLY A 178 15.91 -1.44 2.00
CA GLY A 178 14.83 -2.16 2.71
C GLY A 178 14.49 -1.52 4.06
N LYS A 179 14.24 -2.34 5.10
CA LYS A 179 13.91 -1.85 6.45
C LYS A 179 15.14 -1.22 7.10
N THR A 180 15.10 0.09 7.32
CA THR A 180 16.24 0.88 7.83
C THR A 180 15.74 2.04 8.69
N PRO A 181 16.50 2.46 9.73
CA PRO A 181 16.16 3.66 10.51
C PRO A 181 16.21 4.95 9.68
N VAL A 182 16.88 4.95 8.52
CA VAL A 182 16.99 6.13 7.63
C VAL A 182 15.64 6.66 7.13
N TYR A 183 14.60 5.81 7.07
CA TYR A 183 13.26 6.24 6.64
C TYR A 183 12.52 7.08 7.68
N ALA A 184 12.81 6.87 8.98
CA ALA A 184 12.13 7.51 10.09
C ALA A 184 12.69 8.91 10.34
#